data_AF-A0A0P0IBY8-F1
#
_entry.id   AF-A0A0P0IBY8-F1
#
_cell.length_a   1.000
_cell.length_b   1.000
_cell.length_c   1.000
_cell.angle_alpha   90.00
_cell.angle_beta   90.00
_cell.angle_gamma   90.00
#
_symmetry.space_group_name_H-M   'P 1'
#
loop_
_entity.id
_entity.type
_entity.pdbx_description
1 polymer ?
#
loop_
_entity_poly.entity_id
_entity_poly.type
_entity_poly.pdbx_seq_one_letter_code
_entity_poly.pdbx_strand_id
1 'polypeptide(L)'
;DEVRHMANGYSTLAAVVSNVDNLKYLQTDFDRAFWRQHSFLDPFLGVVYDYFQKERGHSYLEKWTEWIADDWDGSYISKMEPYGLSVPECFYVAQEQMRWKHHTAAMLAAASWPLHFWRWDPLTESDFEWFENKYPGW
;
A
#
# COMPACT_ATOMS: atom_id res chain seq x y z
N ASP A 1 19.92 5.51 4.86
CA ASP A 1 19.43 5.16 6.20
C ASP A 1 18.39 4.05 6.17
N GLU A 2 17.36 4.15 5.31
CA GLU A 2 16.27 3.16 5.21
C GLU A 2 16.69 1.70 5.01
N VAL A 3 17.72 1.44 4.19
CA VAL A 3 18.24 0.07 3.99
C VAL A 3 18.71 -0.57 5.31
N ARG A 4 19.27 0.22 6.25
CA ARG A 4 19.66 -0.30 7.57
C ARG A 4 18.44 -0.62 8.43
N HIS A 5 17.36 0.16 8.30
CA HIS A 5 16.10 -0.10 9.00
C HIS A 5 15.41 -1.36 8.46
N MET A 6 15.41 -1.57 7.15
CA MET A 6 14.92 -2.80 6.53
C MET A 6 15.72 -4.02 6.99
N ALA A 7 17.06 -3.92 7.03
CA ALA A 7 17.92 -4.98 7.54
C ALA A 7 17.60 -5.33 9.01
N ASN A 8 17.33 -4.32 9.85
CA ASN A 8 16.90 -4.55 11.23
C ASN A 8 15.58 -5.34 11.28
N GLY A 9 14.59 -4.96 10.47
CA GLY A 9 13.31 -5.68 10.39
C GLY A 9 13.49 -7.14 9.95
N TYR A 10 14.35 -7.39 8.95
CA TYR A 10 14.70 -8.74 8.50
C TYR A 10 15.34 -9.55 9.63
N SER A 11 16.33 -8.98 10.33
CA SER A 11 16.98 -9.62 11.47
C SER A 11 16.02 -9.90 12.62
N THR A 12 15.04 -9.02 12.88
CA THR A 12 13.98 -9.26 13.86
C THR A 12 13.13 -10.46 13.46
N LEU A 13 12.64 -10.51 12.22
CA LEU A 13 11.86 -11.65 11.74
C LEU A 13 12.66 -12.95 11.82
N ALA A 14 13.91 -12.96 11.34
CA ALA A 14 14.81 -14.11 11.41
C ALA A 14 15.03 -14.59 12.86
N ALA A 15 15.20 -13.67 13.81
CA ALA A 15 15.33 -14.01 15.22
C ALA A 15 14.04 -14.62 15.80
N VAL A 16 12.87 -14.08 15.44
CA VAL A 16 11.58 -14.55 15.96
C VAL A 16 11.20 -15.92 15.39
N VAL A 17 11.38 -16.14 14.08
CA VAL A 17 11.07 -17.44 13.43
C VAL A 17 12.02 -18.56 13.87
N SER A 18 13.21 -18.22 14.38
CA SER A 18 14.17 -19.22 14.89
C SER A 18 13.65 -20.00 16.10
N ASN A 19 12.64 -19.48 16.80
CA ASN A 19 11.93 -20.17 17.87
C ASN A 19 10.54 -20.61 17.39
N VAL A 20 10.33 -21.93 17.29
CA VAL A 20 9.08 -22.55 16.81
C VAL A 20 7.85 -22.14 17.61
N ASP A 21 7.99 -21.83 18.90
CA ASP A 21 6.87 -21.44 19.77
C ASP A 21 6.28 -20.07 19.38
N ASN A 22 7.03 -19.25 18.65
CA ASN A 22 6.60 -17.92 18.22
C ASN A 22 5.72 -17.96 16.96
N LEU A 23 5.88 -18.99 16.10
CA LEU A 23 5.27 -19.00 14.77
C LEU A 23 3.74 -18.87 14.81
N LYS A 24 3.09 -19.52 15.79
CA LYS A 24 1.64 -19.45 16.00
C LYS A 24 1.11 -18.04 16.31
N TYR A 25 1.96 -17.13 16.78
CA TYR A 25 1.60 -15.74 17.06
C TYR A 25 2.06 -14.80 15.95
N LEU A 26 3.24 -15.09 15.37
CA LEU A 26 3.89 -14.23 14.40
C LEU A 26 3.03 -14.00 13.16
N GLN A 27 2.41 -15.04 12.58
CA GLN A 27 1.57 -14.87 11.39
C GLN A 27 0.40 -13.90 11.67
N THR A 28 -0.31 -14.08 12.78
CA THR A 28 -1.44 -13.21 13.15
C THR A 28 -1.00 -11.76 13.37
N ASP A 29 0.15 -11.54 13.99
CA ASP A 29 0.68 -10.18 14.19
C ASP A 29 1.13 -9.56 12.86
N PHE A 30 1.69 -10.36 11.97
CA PHE A 30 2.11 -9.94 10.65
C PHE A 30 0.91 -9.56 9.77
N ASP A 31 -0.15 -10.36 9.77
CA ASP A 31 -1.41 -10.07 9.06
C ASP A 31 -2.02 -8.74 9.54
N ARG A 32 -2.05 -8.54 10.86
CA ARG A 32 -2.56 -7.30 11.46
C ARG A 32 -1.70 -6.10 11.12
N ALA A 33 -0.38 -6.26 11.13
CA ALA A 33 0.55 -5.19 10.79
C ALA A 33 0.36 -4.76 9.33
N PHE A 34 0.34 -5.71 8.40
CA PHE A 34 0.06 -5.44 6.99
C PHE A 34 -1.29 -4.74 6.82
N TRP A 35 -2.36 -5.28 7.41
CA TRP A 35 -3.70 -4.71 7.25
C TRP A 35 -3.81 -3.29 7.78
N ARG A 36 -3.16 -2.97 8.90
CA ARG A 36 -3.15 -1.61 9.46
C ARG A 36 -2.44 -0.62 8.53
N GLN A 37 -1.29 -1.02 7.99
CA GLN A 37 -0.54 -0.19 7.05
C GLN A 37 -1.36 0.05 5.78
N HIS A 38 -1.85 -1.02 5.15
CA HIS A 38 -2.70 -0.96 3.96
C HIS A 38 -3.96 -0.11 4.17
N SER A 39 -4.63 -0.25 5.33
CA SER A 39 -5.90 0.42 5.59
C SER A 39 -5.80 1.93 5.68
N PHE A 40 -4.64 2.46 6.06
CA PHE A 40 -4.42 3.89 6.20
C PHE A 40 -3.50 4.47 5.13
N LEU A 41 -2.31 3.87 4.95
CA LEU A 41 -1.29 4.43 4.07
C LEU A 41 -1.72 4.38 2.61
N ASP A 42 -2.31 3.29 2.15
CA ASP A 42 -2.64 3.17 0.72
C ASP A 42 -3.73 4.13 0.24
N PRO A 43 -4.87 4.32 0.94
CA PRO A 43 -5.81 5.36 0.54
C PRO A 43 -5.20 6.77 0.63
N PHE A 44 -4.40 7.05 1.66
CA PHE A 44 -3.78 8.36 1.82
C PHE A 44 -2.72 8.64 0.74
N LEU A 45 -1.80 7.71 0.53
CA LEU A 45 -0.71 7.84 -0.43
C LEU A 45 -1.25 7.83 -1.85
N GLY A 46 -2.25 7.01 -2.17
CA GLY A 46 -2.88 7.04 -3.49
C GLY A 46 -3.56 8.37 -3.79
N VAL A 47 -4.17 9.02 -2.80
CA VAL A 47 -4.68 10.39 -2.95
C VAL A 47 -3.55 11.36 -3.27
N VAL A 48 -2.47 11.35 -2.49
CA VAL A 48 -1.34 12.26 -2.70
C VAL A 48 -0.66 12.00 -4.05
N TYR A 49 -0.49 10.74 -4.43
CA TYR A 49 0.22 10.33 -5.64
C TYR A 49 -0.58 10.69 -6.89
N ASP A 50 -1.86 10.32 -6.95
CA ASP A 50 -2.65 10.49 -8.17
C ASP A 50 -3.34 11.87 -8.27
N TYR A 51 -3.71 12.52 -7.16
CA TYR A 51 -4.51 13.76 -7.20
C TYR A 51 -3.70 15.04 -7.01
N PHE A 52 -2.51 14.99 -6.37
CA PHE A 52 -1.72 16.20 -6.07
C PHE A 52 -0.58 16.45 -7.05
N GLN A 53 -0.36 15.52 -7.99
CA GLN A 53 0.61 15.67 -9.04
C GLN A 53 -0.02 16.27 -10.30
N LYS A 54 0.64 17.26 -10.89
CA LYS A 54 0.23 17.84 -12.18
C LYS A 54 0.69 17.00 -13.36
N GLU A 55 1.95 16.56 -13.32
CA GLU A 55 2.56 15.72 -14.35
C GLU A 55 2.74 14.31 -13.77
N ARG A 56 2.03 13.33 -14.34
CA ARG A 56 1.96 11.96 -13.81
C ARG A 56 2.59 10.97 -14.78
N GLY A 57 3.65 10.30 -14.34
CA GLY A 57 4.28 9.22 -15.13
C GLY A 57 3.61 7.85 -14.96
N HIS A 58 3.18 7.56 -13.73
CA HIS A 58 2.55 6.29 -13.34
C HIS A 58 1.37 6.57 -12.42
N SER A 59 0.44 5.62 -12.34
CA SER A 59 -0.61 5.65 -11.33
C SER A 59 -0.17 4.99 -10.03
N TYR A 60 -0.86 5.31 -8.94
CA TYR A 60 -0.61 4.66 -7.67
C TYR A 60 -0.87 3.15 -7.74
N LEU A 61 -1.87 2.69 -8.50
CA LEU A 61 -2.09 1.25 -8.71
C LEU A 61 -0.90 0.57 -9.39
N GLU A 62 -0.29 1.19 -10.39
CA GLU A 62 0.93 0.67 -11.04
C GLU A 62 2.07 0.58 -10.01
N LYS A 63 2.24 1.61 -9.18
CA LYS A 63 3.28 1.64 -8.15
C LYS A 63 3.04 0.71 -6.98
N TRP A 64 1.80 0.54 -6.54
CA TRP A 64 1.45 -0.44 -5.52
C TRP A 64 1.73 -1.85 -6.01
N THR A 65 1.41 -2.14 -7.27
CA THR A 65 1.72 -3.44 -7.88
C THR A 65 3.22 -3.69 -7.89
N GLU A 66 4.02 -2.73 -8.38
CA GLU A 66 5.49 -2.83 -8.39
C GLU A 66 6.06 -3.00 -6.96
N TRP A 67 5.72 -2.10 -6.03
CA TRP A 67 6.37 -2.05 -4.73
C TRP A 67 5.88 -3.12 -3.75
N ILE A 68 4.59 -3.45 -3.79
CA ILE A 68 3.96 -4.28 -2.77
C ILE A 68 3.75 -5.70 -3.30
N ALA A 69 3.24 -5.87 -4.51
CA ALA A 69 3.01 -7.20 -5.07
C ALA A 69 4.29 -7.84 -5.63
N ASP A 70 5.08 -7.09 -6.39
CA ASP A 70 6.26 -7.67 -7.03
C ASP A 70 7.49 -7.65 -6.09
N ASP A 71 7.78 -6.50 -5.48
CA ASP A 71 8.99 -6.33 -4.67
C ASP A 71 8.82 -6.85 -3.22
N TRP A 72 7.79 -6.41 -2.49
CA TRP A 72 7.64 -6.76 -1.08
C TRP A 72 7.18 -8.20 -0.88
N ASP A 73 6.08 -8.60 -1.51
CA ASP A 73 5.61 -9.98 -1.47
C ASP A 73 6.63 -10.89 -2.15
N GLY A 74 6.78 -10.75 -3.47
CA GLY A 74 7.55 -11.67 -4.32
C GLY A 74 9.04 -11.80 -4.01
N SER A 75 9.66 -10.81 -3.35
CA SER A 75 11.11 -10.83 -3.09
C SER A 75 11.50 -10.79 -1.62
N TYR A 76 10.71 -10.17 -0.74
CA TYR A 76 11.08 -10.02 0.67
C TYR A 76 10.38 -11.06 1.56
N ILE A 77 9.07 -11.24 1.43
CA ILE A 77 8.30 -12.16 2.27
C ILE A 77 8.36 -13.60 1.77
N SER A 78 8.40 -13.85 0.46
CA SER A 78 8.52 -15.23 -0.04
C SER A 78 9.80 -15.93 0.46
N LYS A 79 10.87 -15.18 0.76
CA LYS A 79 12.11 -15.72 1.36
C LYS A 79 11.92 -16.23 2.79
N MET A 80 10.84 -15.88 3.45
CA MET A 80 10.50 -16.30 4.80
C MET A 80 9.58 -17.53 4.85
N GLU A 81 8.99 -17.93 3.72
CA GLU A 81 8.12 -19.12 3.63
C GLU A 81 8.76 -20.41 4.17
N PRO A 82 10.05 -20.72 3.88
CA PRO A 82 10.69 -21.91 4.45
C PRO A 82 10.75 -21.92 5.98
N TYR A 83 10.57 -20.77 6.63
CA TYR A 83 10.55 -20.61 8.09
C TYR A 83 9.12 -20.53 8.66
N GLY A 84 8.10 -20.75 7.83
CA GLY A 84 6.70 -20.81 8.26
C GLY A 84 5.97 -19.47 8.34
N LEU A 85 6.57 -18.37 7.84
CA LEU A 85 5.89 -17.08 7.68
C LEU A 85 5.46 -16.92 6.22
N SER A 86 4.16 -16.82 5.99
CA SER A 86 3.59 -16.63 4.65
C SER A 86 3.15 -15.19 4.42
N VAL A 87 2.86 -14.88 3.16
CA VAL A 87 2.14 -13.67 2.76
C VAL A 87 0.87 -13.51 3.59
N PRO A 88 0.51 -12.28 4.01
CA PRO A 88 -0.72 -12.06 4.76
C PRO A 88 -1.96 -12.54 4.01
N GLU A 89 -2.87 -13.24 4.70
CA GLU A 89 -4.09 -13.77 4.08
C GLU A 89 -4.94 -12.66 3.42
N CYS A 90 -4.94 -11.48 4.03
CA CYS A 90 -5.66 -10.31 3.54
C CYS A 90 -4.99 -9.57 2.37
N PHE A 91 -3.85 -10.06 1.86
CA PHE A 91 -3.11 -9.43 0.78
C PHE A 91 -3.93 -9.30 -0.51
N TYR A 92 -4.61 -10.36 -0.93
CA TYR A 92 -5.39 -10.34 -2.18
C TYR A 92 -6.59 -9.39 -2.07
N VAL A 93 -7.20 -9.31 -0.90
CA VAL A 93 -8.26 -8.32 -0.62
C VAL A 93 -7.68 -6.91 -0.70
N ALA A 94 -6.48 -6.68 -0.16
CA ALA A 94 -5.80 -5.40 -0.26
C ALA A 94 -5.51 -5.02 -1.72
N GLN A 95 -5.02 -5.96 -2.52
CA GLN A 95 -4.75 -5.78 -3.94
C GLN A 95 -6.02 -5.42 -4.73
N GLU A 96 -7.13 -6.15 -4.53
CA GLU A 96 -8.41 -5.85 -5.17
C GLU A 96 -8.91 -4.45 -4.82
N GLN A 97 -8.71 -4.02 -3.57
CA GLN A 97 -9.12 -2.69 -3.12
C GLN A 97 -8.33 -1.55 -3.79
N MET A 98 -7.11 -1.79 -4.27
CA MET A 98 -6.27 -0.73 -4.85
C MET A 98 -6.86 -0.10 -6.10
N ARG A 99 -7.77 -0.81 -6.77
CA ARG A 99 -8.51 -0.25 -7.90
C ARG A 99 -9.33 0.99 -7.53
N TRP A 100 -9.90 1.07 -6.33
CA TRP A 100 -10.90 2.11 -6.00
C TRP A 100 -10.74 2.78 -4.63
N LYS A 101 -10.04 2.16 -3.68
CA LYS A 101 -10.01 2.60 -2.28
C LYS A 101 -9.51 4.04 -2.12
N HIS A 102 -8.44 4.40 -2.83
CA HIS A 102 -7.87 5.74 -2.76
C HIS A 102 -8.71 6.79 -3.50
N HIS A 103 -9.40 6.43 -4.58
CA HIS A 103 -10.37 7.31 -5.25
C HIS A 103 -11.55 7.65 -4.33
N THR A 104 -12.05 6.66 -3.57
CA THR A 104 -13.10 6.89 -2.56
C THR A 104 -12.59 7.83 -1.45
N ALA A 105 -11.34 7.65 -1.01
CA ALA A 105 -10.71 8.57 -0.07
C ALA A 105 -10.53 9.99 -0.65
N ALA A 106 -10.23 10.12 -1.94
CA ALA A 106 -10.11 11.40 -2.64
C ALA A 106 -11.45 12.16 -2.63
N MET A 107 -12.56 11.47 -2.88
CA MET A 107 -13.90 12.07 -2.81
C MET A 107 -14.20 12.63 -1.42
N LEU A 108 -13.88 11.87 -0.37
CA LEU A 108 -14.03 12.34 1.01
C LEU A 108 -13.13 13.55 1.29
N ALA A 109 -11.86 13.48 0.89
CA ALA A 109 -10.91 14.56 1.09
C ALA A 109 -11.30 15.85 0.34
N ALA A 110 -11.81 15.73 -0.88
CA ALA A 110 -12.34 16.86 -1.64
C ALA A 110 -13.58 17.44 -0.96
N ALA A 111 -14.51 16.60 -0.48
CA ALA A 111 -15.72 17.05 0.22
C ALA A 111 -15.42 17.72 1.57
N SER A 112 -14.38 17.26 2.28
CA SER A 112 -13.96 17.78 3.57
C SER A 112 -12.91 18.89 3.49
N TRP A 113 -12.64 19.45 2.30
CA TRP A 113 -11.59 20.46 2.09
C TRP A 113 -11.59 21.64 3.09
N PRO A 114 -12.73 22.15 3.64
CA PRO A 114 -12.70 23.24 4.61
C PRO A 114 -12.06 22.87 5.96
N LEU A 115 -11.89 21.57 6.23
CA LEU A 115 -11.26 21.05 7.45
C LEU A 115 -9.75 20.87 7.33
N HIS A 116 -9.19 21.07 6.13
CA HIS A 116 -7.79 20.78 5.84
C HIS A 116 -6.91 22.03 5.98
N PHE A 117 -5.63 21.80 6.26
CA PHE A 117 -4.60 22.84 6.25
C PHE A 117 -3.85 22.92 4.91
N TRP A 118 -4.34 22.23 3.87
CA TRP A 118 -3.80 22.23 2.52
C TRP A 118 -4.89 22.54 1.49
N ARG A 119 -4.49 22.97 0.30
CA ARG A 119 -5.39 23.28 -0.81
C ARG A 119 -5.69 22.03 -1.63
N TRP A 120 -6.94 21.90 -2.08
CA TRP A 120 -7.35 20.93 -3.08
C TRP A 120 -7.66 21.67 -4.38
N ASP A 121 -6.99 21.31 -5.47
CA ASP A 121 -7.26 21.89 -6.78
C ASP A 121 -8.37 21.09 -7.49
N PRO A 122 -9.32 21.77 -8.16
CA PRO A 122 -10.32 21.07 -8.95
C PRO A 122 -9.66 20.35 -10.12
N LEU A 123 -10.17 19.17 -10.44
CA LEU A 123 -9.70 18.37 -11.57
C LEU A 123 -10.02 19.06 -12.90
N THR A 124 -9.08 18.98 -13.84
CA THR A 124 -9.22 19.46 -15.22
C THR A 124 -9.62 18.34 -16.16
N GLU A 125 -10.07 18.66 -17.37
CA GLU A 125 -10.39 17.68 -18.42
C GLU A 125 -9.23 16.70 -18.69
N SER A 126 -7.99 17.17 -18.70
CA SER A 126 -6.81 16.30 -18.83
C SER A 126 -6.62 15.34 -17.66
N ASP A 127 -7.04 15.74 -16.45
CA ASP A 127 -7.03 14.82 -15.31
C ASP A 127 -8.08 13.72 -15.49
N PHE A 128 -9.30 14.07 -15.91
CA PHE A 128 -10.36 13.10 -16.20
C PHE A 128 -9.91 12.08 -17.27
N GLU A 129 -9.32 12.54 -18.37
CA GLU A 129 -8.78 11.66 -19.42
C GLU A 129 -7.69 10.72 -18.89
N TRP A 130 -6.78 11.23 -18.05
CA TRP A 130 -5.71 10.43 -17.47
C TRP A 130 -6.26 9.36 -16.51
N PHE A 131 -7.23 9.73 -15.67
CA PHE A 131 -7.85 8.79 -14.74
C PHE A 131 -8.60 7.69 -15.48
N GLU A 132 -9.41 8.00 -16.50
CA GLU A 132 -10.12 6.98 -17.27
C GLU A 132 -9.14 6.06 -18.03
N ASN A 133 -8.00 6.58 -18.48
CA ASN A 133 -6.95 5.76 -19.11
C ASN A 133 -6.30 4.79 -18.11
N LYS A 134 -5.97 5.26 -16.91
CA LYS A 134 -5.28 4.45 -15.87
C LYS A 134 -6.22 3.56 -15.07
N TYR A 135 -7.47 3.95 -14.96
CA TYR A 135 -8.51 3.32 -14.17
C TYR A 135 -9.82 3.27 -14.97
N PRO A 136 -9.97 2.39 -15.97
CA PRO A 136 -11.19 2.33 -16.77
C PRO A 136 -12.44 2.17 -15.91
N GLY A 137 -13.38 3.10 -16.06
CA GLY A 137 -14.60 3.25 -15.27
C GLY A 137 -14.50 4.22 -14.09
N TRP A 138 -13.52 5.12 -14.10
CA TRP A 138 -13.33 6.15 -13.07
C TRP A 138 -14.28 7.33 -13.26
#